data_AF-V4CIW0-F1
#
_entry.id   AF-V4CIW0-F1
#
_cell.length_a   1.000
_cell.length_b   1.000
_cell.length_c   1.000
_cell.angle_alpha   90.00
_cell.angle_beta   90.00
_cell.angle_gamma   90.00
#
_symmetry.space_group_name_H-M   'P 1'
#
loop_
_entity.id
_entity.type
_entity.pdbx_description
1 polymer ?
#
loop_
_entity_poly.entity_id
_entity_poly.type
_entity_poly.pdbx_seq_one_letter_code
_entity_poly.pdbx_strand_id
1 'polypeptide(L)'
;MTDMKCDMKSNLLFYNIREFPDEDCNGLIQNLQLKLKLNDVDIESAHRLGRRRDQVDKNMTFPKSTSLEVDKSARPIVARFASRSDREKVKREGSGLREHGLNLSEQYPREVVQKRKELMPILKREKQKDYLRYVTIPKYRVALTKLRCSSHTLGVETGRYKKLIRSSRICSNCTGNEVDDEYHFTLICPKHASLRELYIPRYYYEFPTIIKFVTLMSSNSTDLLWNLSKFVFHAMK
;
A
#
# COMPACT_ATOMS: atom_id res chain seq x y z
N MET A 1 20.15 -17.05 10.38
CA MET A 1 19.13 -16.12 10.94
C MET A 1 18.05 -15.69 9.94
N THR A 2 18.12 -16.08 8.66
CA THR A 2 17.18 -15.70 7.59
C THR A 2 15.95 -16.60 7.46
N ASP A 3 16.00 -17.83 7.97
CA ASP A 3 14.95 -18.85 7.70
C ASP A 3 13.68 -18.71 8.56
N MET A 4 13.74 -18.10 9.75
CA MET A 4 12.55 -17.90 10.60
C MET A 4 11.53 -16.91 10.01
N LYS A 5 11.91 -16.07 9.02
CA LYS A 5 11.00 -15.10 8.39
C LYS A 5 10.16 -15.71 7.26
N CYS A 6 10.56 -16.86 6.72
CA CYS A 6 9.76 -17.59 5.72
C CYS A 6 8.60 -18.36 6.35
N ASP A 7 8.71 -18.71 7.63
CA ASP A 7 7.77 -19.57 8.35
C ASP A 7 6.38 -18.96 8.56
N MET A 8 6.26 -17.62 8.50
CA MET A 8 4.97 -16.92 8.67
C MET A 8 4.23 -16.69 7.35
N LYS A 9 4.82 -17.06 6.20
CA LYS A 9 4.24 -16.77 4.87
C LYS A 9 2.96 -17.55 4.61
N SER A 10 2.82 -18.72 5.23
CA SER A 10 1.64 -19.59 5.15
C SER A 10 0.68 -19.37 6.32
N ASN A 11 0.83 -18.31 7.14
CA ASN A 11 -0.05 -18.08 8.29
C ASN A 11 -1.12 -17.02 8.01
N LEU A 12 -2.32 -17.25 8.52
CA LEU A 12 -3.37 -16.23 8.65
C LEU A 12 -3.81 -16.07 10.10
N LEU A 13 -4.23 -14.85 10.42
CA LEU A 13 -4.83 -14.47 11.69
C LEU A 13 -6.34 -14.32 11.51
N PHE A 14 -7.09 -15.11 12.26
CA PHE A 14 -8.53 -15.00 12.38
C PHE A 14 -8.87 -14.23 13.65
N TYR A 15 -9.61 -13.14 13.51
CA TYR A 15 -10.01 -12.26 14.59
C TYR A 15 -11.52 -12.39 14.85
N ASN A 16 -11.88 -11.95 16.05
CA ASN A 16 -13.25 -11.87 16.53
C ASN A 16 -13.94 -13.22 16.78
N ILE A 17 -13.19 -14.32 16.92
CA ILE A 17 -13.73 -15.62 17.31
C ILE A 17 -13.69 -15.70 18.83
N ARG A 18 -14.84 -15.87 19.49
CA ARG A 18 -14.92 -15.99 20.96
C ARG A 18 -14.00 -17.08 21.49
N GLU A 19 -13.36 -16.81 22.64
CA GLU A 19 -12.49 -17.77 23.34
C GLU A 19 -13.27 -18.61 24.35
N PHE A 20 -12.98 -19.91 24.41
CA PHE A 20 -13.50 -20.81 25.43
C PHE A 20 -12.37 -21.45 26.25
N PRO A 21 -12.61 -21.91 27.49
CA PRO A 21 -11.58 -22.48 28.35
C PRO A 21 -10.87 -23.70 27.78
N ASP A 22 -11.63 -24.62 27.19
CA ASP A 22 -11.15 -25.88 26.62
C ASP A 22 -11.44 -25.92 25.11
N GLU A 23 -10.93 -24.91 24.38
CA GLU A 23 -11.17 -24.81 22.93
C GLU A 23 -10.23 -25.68 22.11
N ASP A 24 -10.79 -26.43 21.16
CA ASP A 24 -10.04 -27.00 20.05
C ASP A 24 -9.96 -26.00 18.90
N CYS A 25 -8.82 -25.33 18.77
CA CYS A 25 -8.57 -24.36 17.71
C CYS A 25 -8.59 -25.01 16.32
N ASN A 26 -8.15 -26.26 16.16
CA ASN A 26 -8.15 -26.94 14.86
C ASN A 26 -9.58 -27.22 14.42
N GLY A 27 -10.40 -27.79 15.30
CA GLY A 27 -11.83 -28.01 15.07
C GLY A 27 -12.60 -26.71 14.77
N LEU A 28 -12.28 -25.60 15.45
CA LEU A 28 -12.89 -24.29 15.17
C LEU A 28 -12.58 -23.80 13.75
N ILE A 29 -11.33 -23.92 13.29
CA ILE A 29 -10.97 -23.52 11.93
C ILE A 29 -11.56 -24.48 10.88
N GLN A 30 -11.64 -25.78 11.16
CA GLN A 30 -12.32 -26.73 10.27
C GLN A 30 -13.81 -26.41 10.11
N ASN A 31 -14.50 -26.05 11.19
CA ASN A 31 -15.88 -25.57 11.14
C ASN A 31 -16.02 -24.27 10.30
N LEU A 32 -15.03 -23.39 10.37
CA LEU A 32 -14.96 -22.20 9.51
C LEU A 32 -14.74 -22.56 8.04
N GLN A 33 -13.91 -23.56 7.73
CA GLN A 33 -13.71 -24.04 6.36
C GLN A 33 -15.01 -24.55 5.75
N LEU A 34 -15.77 -25.35 6.51
CA LEU A 34 -17.08 -25.86 6.07
C LEU A 34 -18.05 -24.72 5.76
N LYS A 35 -18.10 -23.69 6.62
CA LYS A 35 -18.94 -22.51 6.39
C LYS A 35 -18.53 -21.70 5.16
N LEU A 36 -17.23 -21.63 4.87
CA LEU A 36 -16.70 -20.93 3.72
C LEU A 36 -16.62 -21.77 2.45
N LYS A 37 -17.05 -23.04 2.49
CA LYS A 37 -16.96 -24.00 1.38
C LYS A 37 -15.51 -24.24 0.91
N LEU A 38 -14.55 -24.16 1.82
CA LEU A 38 -13.10 -24.31 1.60
C LEU A 38 -12.64 -25.74 1.95
N ASN A 39 -13.27 -26.76 1.35
CA ASN A 39 -13.03 -28.16 1.73
C ASN A 39 -11.71 -28.74 1.22
N ASP A 40 -11.03 -28.05 0.30
CA ASP A 40 -9.78 -28.48 -0.36
C ASP A 40 -8.54 -27.76 0.19
N VAL A 41 -8.64 -27.15 1.37
CA VAL A 41 -7.57 -26.38 2.00
C VAL A 41 -6.97 -27.18 3.15
N ASP A 42 -5.68 -27.47 3.08
CA ASP A 42 -4.97 -28.19 4.14
C ASP A 42 -4.43 -27.23 5.20
N ILE A 43 -4.81 -27.49 6.45
CA ILE A 43 -4.38 -26.72 7.63
C ILE A 43 -3.52 -27.60 8.51
N GLU A 44 -2.28 -27.18 8.73
CA GLU A 44 -1.31 -27.91 9.54
C GLU A 44 -1.59 -27.74 11.04
N SER A 45 -1.93 -26.52 11.47
CA SER A 45 -2.19 -26.24 12.87
C SER A 45 -2.90 -24.90 13.09
N ALA A 46 -3.64 -24.80 14.18
CA ALA A 46 -4.26 -23.58 14.66
C ALA A 46 -4.06 -23.39 16.17
N HIS A 47 -3.74 -22.18 16.60
CA HIS A 47 -3.59 -21.83 18.02
C HIS A 47 -3.84 -20.34 18.28
N ARG A 48 -4.23 -19.96 19.50
CA ARG A 48 -4.38 -18.55 19.90
C ARG A 48 -3.03 -17.84 20.01
N LEU A 49 -2.97 -16.60 19.56
CA LEU A 49 -1.79 -15.75 19.68
C LEU A 49 -1.76 -15.01 21.02
N GLY A 50 -0.70 -15.21 21.80
CA GLY A 50 -0.45 -14.50 23.07
C GLY A 50 -1.04 -15.20 24.30
N ARG A 51 -0.83 -14.63 25.49
CA ARG A 51 -1.34 -15.18 26.76
C ARG A 51 -2.80 -14.80 27.00
N ARG A 52 -3.57 -15.73 27.56
CA ARG A 52 -4.99 -15.52 27.93
C ARG A 52 -5.08 -14.41 28.98
N ARG A 53 -6.11 -13.56 28.88
CA ARG A 53 -6.41 -12.57 29.91
C ARG A 53 -7.14 -13.25 31.06
N ASP A 54 -6.81 -12.90 32.31
CA ASP A 54 -7.33 -13.55 33.51
C ASP A 54 -8.84 -13.34 33.76
N GLN A 55 -9.49 -12.44 33.01
CA GLN A 55 -10.89 -12.03 33.19
C GLN A 55 -11.93 -12.80 32.35
N VAL A 56 -11.57 -13.89 31.67
CA VAL A 56 -12.59 -14.69 30.95
C VAL A 56 -13.36 -15.55 31.94
N ASP A 57 -14.68 -15.44 31.91
CA ASP A 57 -15.60 -16.19 32.77
C ASP A 57 -15.32 -17.71 32.70
N LYS A 58 -14.87 -18.28 33.82
CA LYS A 58 -14.42 -19.68 33.90
C LYS A 58 -15.58 -20.68 33.78
N ASN A 59 -16.82 -20.21 33.91
CA ASN A 59 -18.02 -21.02 33.83
C ASN A 59 -18.55 -21.20 32.39
N MET A 60 -17.90 -20.58 31.41
CA MET A 60 -18.31 -20.64 30.01
C MET A 60 -17.92 -21.98 29.39
N THR A 61 -18.90 -22.79 28.99
CA THR A 61 -18.68 -24.10 28.35
C THR A 61 -18.59 -23.96 26.83
N PHE A 62 -17.85 -24.87 26.20
CA PHE A 62 -17.70 -24.91 24.75
C PHE A 62 -19.06 -25.18 24.08
N PRO A 63 -19.53 -24.33 23.15
CA PRO A 63 -20.82 -24.51 22.52
C PRO A 63 -20.82 -25.78 21.66
N LYS A 64 -21.82 -26.64 21.88
CA LYS A 64 -22.08 -27.82 21.01
C LYS A 64 -22.69 -27.43 19.66
N SER A 65 -23.13 -26.18 19.50
CA SER A 65 -23.66 -25.67 18.23
C SER A 65 -22.58 -24.97 17.42
N THR A 66 -22.65 -25.09 16.10
CA THR A 66 -21.76 -24.47 15.11
C THR A 66 -21.81 -22.93 15.08
N SER A 67 -22.49 -22.27 16.00
CA SER A 67 -22.66 -20.82 16.04
C SER A 67 -21.33 -20.15 16.42
N LEU A 68 -20.66 -19.52 15.46
CA LEU A 68 -19.44 -18.75 15.73
C LEU A 68 -19.86 -17.45 16.41
N GLU A 69 -19.66 -17.39 17.73
CA GLU A 69 -19.91 -16.16 18.47
C GLU A 69 -18.79 -15.15 18.25
N VAL A 70 -19.18 -13.90 18.02
CA VAL A 70 -18.26 -12.81 17.68
C VAL A 70 -17.83 -12.08 18.94
N ASP A 71 -16.54 -12.07 19.24
CA ASP A 71 -15.95 -11.32 20.36
C ASP A 71 -14.71 -10.54 19.90
N LYS A 72 -14.83 -9.21 19.84
CA LYS A 72 -13.74 -8.31 19.40
C LYS A 72 -12.54 -8.28 20.36
N SER A 73 -12.73 -8.71 21.60
CA SER A 73 -11.71 -8.72 22.64
C SER A 73 -10.89 -10.02 22.67
N ALA A 74 -11.39 -11.07 22.02
CA ALA A 74 -10.74 -12.36 21.90
C ALA A 74 -9.40 -12.26 21.16
N ARG A 75 -8.42 -13.04 21.60
CA ARG A 75 -7.12 -13.20 20.95
C ARG A 75 -7.32 -13.80 19.58
N PRO A 76 -6.55 -13.36 18.58
CA PRO A 76 -6.65 -13.95 17.26
C PRO A 76 -6.15 -15.40 17.27
N ILE A 77 -6.77 -16.23 16.43
CA ILE A 77 -6.28 -17.58 16.12
C ILE A 77 -5.30 -17.45 14.96
N VAL A 78 -4.11 -18.01 15.11
CA VAL A 78 -3.14 -18.20 14.03
C VAL A 78 -3.42 -19.56 13.43
N ALA A 79 -3.76 -19.61 12.15
CA ALA A 79 -3.83 -20.86 11.38
C ALA A 79 -2.67 -20.92 10.39
N ARG A 80 -1.93 -22.03 10.41
CA ARG A 80 -0.84 -22.35 9.49
C ARG A 80 -1.36 -23.29 8.42
N PHE A 81 -1.25 -22.86 7.17
CA PHE A 81 -1.66 -23.65 6.00
C PHE A 81 -0.48 -24.47 5.46
N ALA A 82 -0.78 -25.63 4.88
CA ALA A 82 0.24 -26.50 4.29
C ALA A 82 0.98 -25.79 3.14
N SER A 83 0.26 -25.03 2.32
CA SER A 83 0.86 -24.24 1.24
C SER A 83 0.47 -22.77 1.27
N ARG A 84 1.33 -21.93 0.68
CA ARG A 84 1.02 -20.52 0.42
C ARG A 84 -0.18 -20.37 -0.52
N SER A 85 -0.39 -21.32 -1.43
CA SER A 85 -1.52 -21.28 -2.37
C SER A 85 -2.84 -21.37 -1.61
N ASP A 86 -2.94 -22.31 -0.67
CA ASP A 86 -4.14 -22.54 0.13
C ASP A 86 -4.46 -21.32 0.99
N ARG A 87 -3.42 -20.72 1.59
CA ARG A 87 -3.52 -19.45 2.31
C ARG A 87 -4.09 -18.32 1.44
N GLU A 88 -3.60 -18.16 0.20
CA GLU A 88 -4.10 -17.12 -0.72
C GLU A 88 -5.56 -17.40 -1.14
N LYS A 89 -5.93 -18.68 -1.31
CA LYS A 89 -7.30 -19.09 -1.59
C LYS A 89 -8.25 -18.69 -0.45
N VAL A 90 -7.90 -19.06 0.78
CA VAL A 90 -8.65 -18.68 1.99
C VAL A 90 -8.75 -17.17 2.14
N LYS A 91 -7.67 -16.43 1.85
CA LYS A 91 -7.68 -14.96 1.90
C LYS A 91 -8.62 -14.35 0.87
N ARG A 92 -8.70 -14.93 -0.33
CA ARG A 92 -9.58 -14.47 -1.42
C ARG A 92 -11.05 -14.73 -1.09
N GLU A 93 -11.37 -15.91 -0.58
CA GLU A 93 -12.74 -16.34 -0.27
C GLU A 93 -13.24 -15.85 1.10
N GLY A 94 -12.31 -15.52 2.00
CA GLY A 94 -12.58 -15.00 3.34
C GLY A 94 -13.24 -13.62 3.38
N SER A 95 -13.54 -12.98 2.24
CA SER A 95 -14.37 -11.76 2.21
C SER A 95 -15.75 -11.99 2.82
N GLY A 96 -16.33 -13.18 2.65
CA GLY A 96 -17.64 -13.54 3.23
C GLY A 96 -17.63 -13.62 4.76
N LEU A 97 -16.47 -13.81 5.40
CA LEU A 97 -16.36 -13.79 6.87
C LEU A 97 -16.77 -12.46 7.49
N ARG A 98 -16.64 -11.36 6.75
CA ARG A 98 -17.00 -10.03 7.24
C ARG A 98 -18.50 -9.89 7.46
N GLU A 99 -19.33 -10.58 6.69
CA GLU A 99 -20.78 -10.61 6.87
C GLU A 99 -21.16 -11.23 8.22
N HIS A 100 -20.32 -12.14 8.71
CA HIS A 100 -20.45 -12.78 10.02
C HIS A 100 -19.68 -12.07 11.13
N GLY A 101 -19.17 -10.84 10.91
CA GLY A 101 -18.44 -10.07 11.92
C GLY A 101 -17.01 -10.55 12.21
N LEU A 102 -16.52 -11.53 11.46
CA LEU A 102 -15.18 -12.09 11.57
C LEU A 102 -14.19 -11.34 10.67
N ASN A 103 -12.92 -11.31 11.07
CA ASN A 103 -11.87 -10.61 10.32
C ASN A 103 -10.67 -11.51 10.07
N LEU A 104 -10.04 -11.30 8.91
CA LEU A 104 -8.88 -12.07 8.46
C LEU A 104 -7.73 -11.12 8.14
N SER A 105 -6.52 -11.44 8.60
CA SER A 105 -5.30 -10.72 8.25
C SER A 105 -4.14 -11.67 8.06
N GLU A 106 -3.16 -11.26 7.27
CA GLU A 106 -1.86 -11.92 7.24
C GLU A 106 -1.11 -11.71 8.56
N GLN A 107 -0.37 -12.74 8.99
CA GLN A 107 0.57 -12.62 10.08
C GLN A 107 1.89 -12.04 9.56
N TYR A 108 2.44 -11.06 10.29
CA TYR A 108 3.71 -10.43 9.95
C TYR A 108 4.70 -10.53 11.12
N PRO A 109 6.01 -10.60 10.86
CA PRO A 109 7.03 -10.49 11.90
C PRO A 109 6.88 -9.19 12.69
N ARG A 110 7.26 -9.22 13.98
CA ARG A 110 7.14 -8.07 14.89
C ARG A 110 7.80 -6.81 14.34
N GLU A 111 8.96 -6.96 13.70
CA GLU A 111 9.71 -5.88 13.05
C GLU A 111 8.87 -5.17 11.98
N VAL A 112 8.18 -5.93 11.12
CA VAL A 112 7.32 -5.40 10.06
C VAL A 112 6.09 -4.71 10.65
N VAL A 113 5.48 -5.31 11.69
CA VAL A 113 4.34 -4.71 12.39
C VAL A 113 4.73 -3.40 13.05
N GLN A 114 5.88 -3.34 13.72
CA GLN A 114 6.39 -2.13 14.35
C GLN A 114 6.67 -1.05 13.31
N LYS A 115 7.32 -1.42 12.20
CA LYS A 115 7.61 -0.47 11.13
C LYS A 115 6.33 0.09 10.50
N ARG A 116 5.30 -0.74 10.33
CA ARG A 116 3.97 -0.27 9.87
C ARG A 116 3.35 0.74 10.83
N LYS A 117 3.45 0.53 12.14
CA LYS A 117 2.96 1.51 13.14
C LYS A 117 3.65 2.86 13.01
N GLU A 118 4.96 2.88 12.79
CA GLU A 118 5.73 4.11 12.54
C GLU A 118 5.31 4.82 11.24
N LEU A 119 5.06 4.04 10.18
CA LEU A 119 4.75 4.57 8.85
C LEU A 119 3.28 4.98 8.69
N MET A 120 2.34 4.41 9.45
CA MET A 120 0.90 4.71 9.33
C MET A 120 0.55 6.20 9.49
N PRO A 121 1.09 6.95 10.48
CA PRO A 121 0.88 8.39 10.59
C PRO A 121 1.38 9.16 9.38
N ILE A 122 2.56 8.80 8.86
CA ILE A 122 3.16 9.42 7.67
C ILE A 122 2.25 9.18 6.46
N LEU A 123 1.83 7.93 6.25
CA LEU A 123 0.91 7.57 5.17
C LEU A 123 -0.41 8.35 5.26
N LYS A 124 -0.99 8.47 6.47
CA LYS A 124 -2.24 9.22 6.67
C LYS A 124 -2.07 10.70 6.34
N ARG A 125 -0.95 11.31 6.74
CA ARG A 125 -0.59 12.70 6.43
C ARG A 125 -0.40 12.90 4.92
N GLU A 126 0.38 12.03 4.27
CA GLU A 126 0.64 12.12 2.83
C GLU A 126 -0.62 11.92 1.99
N LYS A 127 -1.53 11.03 2.43
CA LYS A 127 -2.83 10.81 1.80
C LYS A 127 -3.74 12.03 1.86
N GLN A 128 -3.52 12.94 2.81
CA GLN A 128 -4.27 14.20 2.91
C GLN A 128 -3.75 15.30 1.97
N LYS A 129 -2.62 15.09 1.27
CA LYS A 129 -2.10 16.11 0.36
C LYS A 129 -3.09 16.40 -0.77
N ASP A 130 -3.28 17.69 -1.01
CA ASP A 130 -4.29 18.28 -1.87
C ASP A 130 -4.32 17.69 -3.29
N TYR A 131 -3.17 17.40 -3.89
CA TYR A 131 -3.11 16.83 -5.24
C TYR A 131 -3.73 15.43 -5.37
N LEU A 132 -3.74 14.62 -4.30
CA LEU A 132 -4.41 13.31 -4.31
C LEU A 132 -5.94 13.44 -4.23
N ARG A 133 -6.41 14.55 -3.66
CA ARG A 133 -7.84 14.86 -3.50
C ARG A 133 -8.41 15.60 -4.70
N TYR A 134 -7.71 16.61 -5.21
CA TYR A 134 -8.21 17.52 -6.25
C TYR A 134 -7.99 16.99 -7.67
N VAL A 135 -6.92 16.22 -7.90
CA VAL A 135 -6.75 15.54 -9.19
C VAL A 135 -7.57 14.25 -9.17
N THR A 136 -8.86 14.39 -9.50
CA THR A 136 -9.84 13.29 -9.47
C THR A 136 -9.57 12.21 -10.51
N ILE A 137 -9.12 12.59 -11.71
CA ILE A 137 -8.84 11.66 -12.81
C ILE A 137 -7.57 10.83 -12.51
N PRO A 138 -7.66 9.48 -12.41
CA PRO A 138 -6.55 8.63 -12.01
C PRO A 138 -5.29 8.78 -12.88
N LYS A 139 -5.43 8.85 -14.21
CA LYS A 139 -4.28 8.96 -15.13
C LYS A 139 -3.41 10.20 -14.88
N TYR A 140 -4.04 11.36 -14.64
CA TYR A 140 -3.33 12.61 -14.36
C TYR A 140 -2.73 12.60 -12.95
N ARG A 141 -3.49 12.09 -11.96
CA ARG A 141 -3.00 11.93 -10.59
C ARG A 141 -1.77 11.03 -10.53
N VAL A 142 -1.81 9.88 -11.21
CA VAL A 142 -0.69 8.93 -11.25
C VAL A 142 0.52 9.56 -11.93
N ALA A 143 0.34 10.26 -13.06
CA ALA A 143 1.45 10.93 -13.74
C ALA A 143 2.14 11.98 -12.84
N LEU A 144 1.37 12.86 -12.20
CA LEU A 144 1.92 13.86 -11.28
C LEU A 144 2.59 13.21 -10.06
N THR A 145 2.01 12.15 -9.50
CA THR A 145 2.60 11.41 -8.37
C THR A 145 3.92 10.78 -8.77
N LYS A 146 3.99 10.15 -9.95
CA LYS A 146 5.24 9.58 -10.49
C LYS A 146 6.33 10.64 -10.62
N LEU A 147 6.00 11.83 -11.13
CA LEU A 147 6.94 12.94 -11.19
C LEU A 147 7.43 13.35 -9.79
N ARG A 148 6.52 13.55 -8.83
CA ARG A 148 6.87 13.99 -7.46
C ARG A 148 7.66 12.98 -6.63
N CYS A 149 7.47 11.69 -6.91
CA CYS A 149 8.12 10.60 -6.18
C CYS A 149 9.35 10.05 -6.92
N SER A 150 9.84 10.74 -7.95
CA SER A 150 10.95 10.29 -8.80
C SER A 150 10.76 8.86 -9.33
N SER A 151 9.52 8.50 -9.66
CA SER A 151 9.12 7.21 -10.24
C SER A 151 8.77 7.37 -11.73
N HIS A 152 9.65 8.04 -12.45
CA HIS A 152 9.52 8.40 -13.86
C HIS A 152 10.75 7.96 -14.66
N THR A 153 10.70 8.16 -15.98
CA THR A 153 11.72 7.68 -16.92
C THR A 153 12.73 8.74 -17.36
N LEU A 154 12.69 9.95 -16.78
CA LEU A 154 13.69 10.99 -17.05
C LEU A 154 15.13 10.48 -16.80
N GLY A 155 16.08 11.03 -17.54
CA GLY A 155 17.49 10.67 -17.54
C GLY A 155 18.15 10.75 -16.16
N VAL A 156 17.71 11.66 -15.29
CA VAL A 156 18.21 11.76 -13.91
C VAL A 156 18.02 10.45 -13.14
N GLU A 157 16.89 9.76 -13.32
CA GLU A 157 16.56 8.49 -12.67
C GLU A 157 17.08 7.29 -13.45
N THR A 158 16.85 7.23 -14.76
CA THR A 158 17.31 6.09 -15.57
C THR A 158 18.84 6.01 -15.63
N GLY A 159 19.53 7.15 -15.71
CA GLY A 159 20.98 7.24 -15.64
C GLY A 159 21.55 6.90 -14.25
N ARG A 160 20.78 7.13 -13.17
CA ARG A 160 21.18 6.73 -11.81
C ARG A 160 21.33 5.22 -11.70
N TYR A 161 20.38 4.44 -12.23
CA TYR A 161 20.48 2.97 -12.23
C TYR A 161 21.66 2.46 -13.05
N LYS A 162 22.02 3.18 -14.11
CA LYS A 162 23.21 2.92 -14.94
C LYS A 162 24.51 3.45 -14.36
N LYS A 163 24.49 4.05 -13.15
CA LYS A 163 25.65 4.66 -12.47
C LYS A 163 26.36 5.74 -13.29
N LEU A 164 25.63 6.46 -14.15
CA LEU A 164 26.16 7.60 -14.89
C LEU A 164 26.33 8.81 -13.96
N ILE A 165 27.34 9.64 -14.22
CA ILE A 165 27.54 10.91 -13.50
C ILE A 165 26.37 11.84 -13.82
N ARG A 166 25.89 12.66 -12.86
CA ARG A 166 24.71 13.51 -13.06
C ARG A 166 24.82 14.40 -14.32
N SER A 167 25.99 14.99 -14.55
CA SER A 167 26.25 15.86 -15.71
C SER A 167 26.15 15.15 -17.06
N SER A 168 26.26 13.82 -17.11
CA SER A 168 26.12 13.05 -18.35
C SER A 168 24.71 12.49 -18.57
N ARG A 169 23.75 12.80 -17.68
CA ARG A 169 22.35 12.35 -17.78
C ARG A 169 21.53 13.35 -18.59
N ILE A 170 21.90 13.52 -19.85
CA ILE A 170 21.39 14.57 -20.73
C ILE A 170 20.01 14.25 -21.28
N CYS A 171 19.19 15.28 -21.49
CA CYS A 171 17.88 15.19 -22.09
C CYS A 171 17.97 14.78 -23.56
N SER A 172 17.43 13.62 -23.91
CA SER A 172 17.37 13.15 -25.31
C SER A 172 16.27 13.83 -26.13
N ASN A 173 15.43 14.63 -25.47
CA ASN A 173 14.26 15.26 -26.06
C ASN A 173 14.54 16.69 -26.55
N CYS A 174 15.71 17.25 -26.27
CA CYS A 174 16.10 18.58 -26.73
C CYS A 174 17.58 18.62 -27.14
N THR A 175 17.96 19.67 -27.86
CA THR A 175 19.36 19.91 -28.29
C THR A 175 20.15 20.75 -27.29
N GLY A 176 19.55 21.15 -26.15
CA GLY A 176 20.16 22.06 -25.18
C GLY A 176 21.30 21.46 -24.36
N ASN A 177 21.56 20.15 -24.49
CA ASN A 177 22.58 19.44 -23.74
C ASN A 177 22.49 19.66 -22.21
N GLU A 178 21.27 19.80 -21.70
CA GLU A 178 20.99 19.98 -20.27
C GLU A 178 20.65 18.63 -19.60
N VAL A 179 20.82 18.58 -18.27
CA VAL A 179 20.47 17.40 -17.47
C VAL A 179 18.96 17.15 -17.55
N ASP A 180 18.58 15.91 -17.83
CA ASP A 180 17.18 15.48 -17.93
C ASP A 180 16.58 15.23 -16.54
N ASP A 181 16.35 16.31 -15.80
CA ASP A 181 15.69 16.30 -14.51
C ASP A 181 14.30 16.92 -14.56
N GLU A 182 13.58 16.85 -13.43
CA GLU A 182 12.20 17.30 -13.30
C GLU A 182 12.09 18.81 -13.56
N TYR A 183 13.12 19.59 -13.22
CA TYR A 183 13.17 21.02 -13.44
C TYR A 183 13.29 21.34 -14.93
N HIS A 184 14.26 20.72 -15.62
CA HIS A 184 14.40 20.86 -17.07
C HIS A 184 13.12 20.43 -17.78
N PHE A 185 12.62 19.23 -17.48
CA PHE A 185 11.38 18.69 -18.05
C PHE A 185 10.20 19.66 -17.91
N THR A 186 9.99 20.20 -16.69
CA THR A 186 8.80 20.99 -16.36
C THR A 186 8.89 22.43 -16.83
N LEU A 187 10.06 23.08 -16.74
CA LEU A 187 10.17 24.53 -16.96
C LEU A 187 11.09 24.97 -18.12
N ILE A 188 11.99 24.11 -18.62
CA ILE A 188 13.00 24.53 -19.61
C ILE A 188 12.85 23.81 -20.97
N CYS A 189 12.65 22.48 -20.97
CA CYS A 189 12.77 21.62 -22.14
C CYS A 189 11.96 22.12 -23.37
N PRO A 190 12.62 22.51 -24.48
CA PRO A 190 11.95 23.07 -25.65
C PRO A 190 10.87 22.16 -26.27
N LYS A 191 11.04 20.83 -26.21
CA LYS A 191 10.05 19.86 -26.71
C LYS A 191 8.67 20.05 -26.08
N HIS A 192 8.63 20.51 -24.84
CA HIS A 192 7.40 20.67 -24.08
C HIS A 192 6.90 22.12 -24.08
N ALA A 193 7.49 23.04 -24.85
CA ALA A 193 7.16 24.47 -24.81
C ALA A 193 5.68 24.76 -25.05
N SER A 194 5.07 24.19 -26.08
CA SER A 194 3.65 24.39 -26.40
C SER A 194 2.72 23.85 -25.31
N LEU A 195 3.01 22.66 -24.77
CA LEU A 195 2.26 22.09 -23.64
C LEU A 195 2.44 22.93 -22.37
N ARG A 196 3.63 23.47 -22.16
CA ARG A 196 3.96 24.31 -21.01
C ARG A 196 3.18 25.61 -21.06
N GLU A 197 3.14 26.26 -22.22
CA GLU A 197 2.36 27.48 -22.45
C GLU A 197 0.85 27.24 -22.25
N LEU A 198 0.34 26.07 -22.65
CA LEU A 198 -1.06 25.72 -22.51
C LEU A 198 -1.51 25.49 -21.05
N TYR A 199 -0.65 24.91 -20.21
CA TYR A 199 -1.06 24.42 -18.89
C TYR A 199 -0.37 25.10 -17.71
N ILE A 200 0.85 25.60 -17.88
CA ILE A 200 1.61 26.20 -16.78
C ILE A 200 1.53 27.72 -16.90
N PRO A 201 1.21 28.47 -15.83
CA PRO A 201 1.21 29.93 -15.89
C PRO A 201 2.58 30.49 -16.29
N ARG A 202 2.57 31.52 -17.14
CA ARG A 202 3.77 32.19 -17.67
C ARG A 202 4.79 32.56 -16.59
N TYR A 203 4.32 33.00 -15.42
CA TYR A 203 5.15 33.28 -14.25
C TYR A 203 6.22 32.22 -13.95
N TYR A 204 5.91 30.94 -14.12
CA TYR A 204 6.82 29.85 -13.74
C TYR A 204 7.92 29.58 -14.77
N TYR A 205 7.63 29.71 -16.06
CA TYR A 205 8.54 29.33 -17.12
C TYR A 205 9.23 30.52 -17.80
N GLU A 206 8.70 31.72 -17.66
CA GLU A 206 9.39 32.94 -18.06
C GLU A 206 10.43 33.27 -16.97
N PHE A 207 11.71 33.18 -17.34
CA PHE A 207 12.84 33.23 -16.40
C PHE A 207 12.69 32.18 -15.28
N PRO A 208 12.83 30.90 -15.61
CA PRO A 208 12.60 29.83 -14.64
C PRO A 208 13.70 29.83 -13.58
N THR A 209 13.31 29.53 -12.34
CA THR A 209 14.25 29.35 -11.22
C THR A 209 13.86 28.12 -10.42
N ILE A 210 14.82 27.56 -9.68
CA ILE A 210 14.55 26.45 -8.76
C ILE A 210 13.47 26.82 -7.73
N ILE A 211 13.43 28.08 -7.29
CA ILE A 211 12.39 28.55 -6.35
C ILE A 211 11.01 28.46 -6.99
N LYS A 212 10.84 28.98 -8.22
CA LYS A 212 9.57 28.88 -8.97
C LYS A 212 9.14 27.42 -9.16
N PHE A 213 10.09 26.55 -9.46
CA PHE A 213 9.83 25.11 -9.58
C PHE A 213 9.34 24.50 -8.28
N VAL A 214 10.01 24.75 -7.15
CA VAL A 214 9.61 24.25 -5.84
C VAL A 214 8.22 24.78 -5.46
N THR A 215 7.94 26.06 -5.73
CA THR A 215 6.61 26.66 -5.52
C THR A 215 5.54 25.97 -6.37
N LEU A 216 5.80 25.70 -7.65
CA LEU A 216 4.89 24.98 -8.53
C LEU A 216 4.61 23.56 -8.03
N MET A 217 5.67 22.83 -7.66
CA MET A 217 5.59 21.45 -7.19
C MET A 217 4.99 21.31 -5.79
N SER A 218 4.96 22.39 -5.01
CA SER A 218 4.39 22.43 -3.65
C SER A 218 3.06 23.18 -3.58
N SER A 219 2.50 23.60 -4.72
CA SER A 219 1.25 24.36 -4.73
C SER A 219 0.06 23.53 -4.24
N ASN A 220 -0.83 24.18 -3.49
CA ASN A 220 -2.11 23.66 -3.04
C ASN A 220 -3.30 24.22 -3.85
N SER A 221 -3.03 25.07 -4.85
CA SER A 221 -4.08 25.59 -5.74
C SER A 221 -4.66 24.45 -6.57
N THR A 222 -5.98 24.27 -6.51
CA THR A 222 -6.73 23.22 -7.22
C THR A 222 -6.48 23.29 -8.73
N ASP A 223 -6.59 24.48 -9.31
CA ASP A 223 -6.49 24.69 -10.74
C ASP A 223 -5.06 24.49 -11.24
N LEU A 224 -4.09 25.00 -10.48
CA LEU A 224 -2.69 24.82 -10.81
C LEU A 224 -2.27 23.35 -10.74
N LEU A 225 -2.71 22.63 -9.71
CA LEU A 225 -2.48 21.18 -9.58
C LEU A 225 -3.13 20.40 -10.74
N TRP A 226 -4.34 20.78 -11.13
CA TRP A 226 -5.04 20.17 -12.25
C TRP A 226 -4.30 20.37 -13.57
N ASN A 227 -3.90 21.60 -13.88
CA ASN A 227 -3.20 21.91 -15.12
C ASN A 227 -1.79 21.30 -15.13
N LEU A 228 -1.06 21.36 -14.01
CA LEU A 228 0.23 20.68 -13.89
C LEU A 228 0.07 19.16 -14.13
N SER A 229 -0.97 18.54 -13.57
CA SER A 229 -1.19 17.09 -13.76
C SER A 229 -1.49 16.71 -15.22
N LYS A 230 -2.19 17.58 -15.97
CA LYS A 230 -2.41 17.42 -17.41
C LYS A 230 -1.12 17.59 -18.19
N PHE A 231 -0.35 18.64 -17.89
CA PHE A 231 0.96 18.88 -18.50
C PHE A 231 1.85 17.63 -18.36
N VAL A 232 2.02 17.12 -17.14
CA VAL A 232 2.89 15.97 -16.87
C VAL A 232 2.41 14.74 -17.63
N PHE A 233 1.11 14.46 -17.62
CA PHE A 233 0.57 13.31 -18.36
C PHE A 233 0.78 13.42 -19.87
N HIS A 234 0.54 14.58 -20.47
CA HIS A 234 0.69 14.78 -21.91
C HIS A 234 2.15 14.84 -22.35
N ALA A 235 3.03 15.39 -21.51
CA ALA A 235 4.46 15.50 -21.81
C ALA A 235 5.23 14.17 -21.62
N MET A 236 4.76 13.29 -20.73
CA MET A 236 5.34 11.94 -20.52
C MET A 236 4.78 10.86 -21.45
N LYS A 237 3.76 11.18 -22.25
CA LYS A 237 3.19 10.27 -23.26
C LYS A 237 4.10 10.21 -24.48
#